data_AF-A0A5M8AJD5-F1
#
_entry.id   AF-A0A5M8AJD5-F1
#
_cell.length_a   1.000
_cell.length_b   1.000
_cell.length_c   1.000
_cell.angle_alpha   90.00
_cell.angle_beta   90.00
_cell.angle_gamma   90.00
#
_symmetry.space_group_name_H-M   'P 1'
#
loop_
_entity.id
_entity.type
_entity.pdbx_description
1 polymer ?
#
loop_
_entity_poly.entity_id
_entity_poly.type
_entity_poly.pdbx_seq_one_letter_code
_entity_poly.pdbx_strand_id
1 'polypeptide(L)'
;MTLIALNKPFGTMSQFSPHPSRQTLADWIAMPDVYPAGRLDADSEGLLLLTDDGVLQARIADPRQKLAKTYLAQVEGVPDEAALARLRAGLDLGDFQTLPAQATLIDEPDFLWPRTPPIRFRAAIPTQWLEIVIHEGKNRQVRRMTAAVGYPTLRLVRVGIGALDLRQLGLAPGQWQEVAPQSLGMSGPARGATPVRPRPSSGGANSGRTKPGRTSPGPANPGRTGTSPENAGPGKARRTDAGRTNTGRTNAGRNDSDRTAGPSRRRRPG
;
A
#
# COMPACT_ATOMS: atom_id res chain seq x y z
N MET A 1 -23.90 -15.08 8.59
CA MET A 1 -23.56 -14.35 7.35
C MET A 1 -23.55 -12.88 7.69
N THR A 2 -22.41 -12.46 8.19
CA THR A 2 -22.12 -11.12 8.69
C THR A 2 -21.10 -10.51 7.75
N LEU A 3 -21.36 -9.31 7.24
CA LEU A 3 -20.40 -8.55 6.45
C LEU A 3 -20.13 -7.24 7.19
N ILE A 4 -18.87 -7.02 7.56
CA ILE A 4 -18.41 -5.84 8.28
C ILE A 4 -17.70 -4.92 7.29
N ALA A 5 -18.02 -3.62 7.34
CA ALA A 5 -17.22 -2.56 6.76
C ALA A 5 -16.40 -1.89 7.87
N LEU A 6 -15.07 -1.98 7.78
CA LEU A 6 -14.10 -1.34 8.68
C LEU A 6 -13.39 -0.20 7.95
N ASN A 7 -13.29 0.98 8.57
CA ASN A 7 -12.31 1.99 8.16
C ASN A 7 -10.95 1.65 8.77
N LYS A 8 -10.11 0.88 8.06
CA LYS A 8 -8.84 0.37 8.59
C LYS A 8 -7.84 1.52 8.80
N PRO A 9 -7.33 1.76 10.02
CA PRO A 9 -6.32 2.78 10.26
C PRO A 9 -4.99 2.50 9.56
N PHE A 10 -4.18 3.57 9.42
CA PHE A 10 -2.78 3.47 9.00
C PHE A 10 -2.00 2.58 9.99
N GLY A 11 -0.93 1.93 9.54
CA GLY A 11 -0.08 1.07 10.35
C GLY A 11 -0.64 -0.34 10.59
N THR A 12 -1.97 -0.49 10.63
CA THR A 12 -2.68 -1.74 10.95
C THR A 12 -2.54 -2.81 9.87
N MET A 13 -2.19 -4.03 10.26
CA MET A 13 -2.07 -5.22 9.43
C MET A 13 -3.44 -5.84 9.11
N SER A 14 -3.67 -6.27 7.86
CA SER A 14 -4.87 -7.03 7.47
C SER A 14 -4.80 -8.51 7.88
N GLN A 15 -4.70 -8.78 9.19
CA GLN A 15 -4.72 -10.11 9.81
C GLN A 15 -5.21 -9.99 11.26
N PHE A 16 -5.71 -11.06 11.87
CA PHE A 16 -6.04 -11.10 13.30
C PHE A 16 -4.90 -11.64 14.18
N SER A 17 -4.00 -12.45 13.61
CA SER A 17 -2.86 -13.01 14.34
C SER A 17 -1.91 -11.90 14.82
N PRO A 18 -1.38 -11.95 16.06
CA PRO A 18 -0.48 -10.93 16.60
C PRO A 18 0.71 -10.61 15.67
N HIS A 19 1.14 -9.35 15.67
CA HIS A 19 2.29 -8.88 14.90
C HIS A 19 3.25 -8.12 15.83
N PRO A 20 4.58 -8.37 15.78
CA PRO A 20 5.52 -7.93 16.81
C PRO A 20 5.69 -6.41 16.95
N SER A 21 5.29 -5.63 15.95
CA SER A 21 5.56 -4.18 15.88
C SER A 21 4.41 -3.34 15.30
N ARG A 22 3.22 -3.93 15.09
CA ARG A 22 2.08 -3.25 14.45
C ARG A 22 0.76 -3.77 15.01
N GLN A 23 -0.23 -2.89 15.05
CA GLN A 23 -1.62 -3.27 15.27
C GLN A 23 -2.13 -4.20 14.17
N THR A 24 -3.17 -4.94 14.49
CA THR A 24 -3.82 -6.00 13.73
C THR A 24 -5.33 -5.71 13.67
N LEU A 25 -6.11 -6.56 13.02
CA LEU A 25 -7.58 -6.42 13.00
C LEU A 25 -8.21 -6.71 14.38
N ALA A 26 -7.53 -7.47 15.24
CA ALA A 26 -7.99 -7.79 16.59
C ALA A 26 -8.01 -6.56 17.53
N ASP A 27 -7.22 -5.52 17.23
CA ASP A 27 -7.21 -4.26 17.98
C ASP A 27 -8.46 -3.39 17.71
N TRP A 28 -9.22 -3.69 16.66
CA TRP A 28 -10.36 -2.89 16.19
C TRP A 28 -11.68 -3.68 16.16
N ILE A 29 -11.62 -5.00 15.98
CA ILE A 29 -12.78 -5.89 15.86
C ILE A 29 -12.65 -7.02 16.87
N ALA A 30 -13.54 -7.00 17.87
CA ALA A 30 -13.65 -8.06 18.89
C ALA A 30 -14.60 -9.21 18.48
N MET A 31 -15.21 -9.14 17.29
CA MET A 31 -16.10 -10.19 16.79
C MET A 31 -15.28 -11.45 16.43
N PRO A 32 -15.64 -12.64 16.92
CA PRO A 32 -14.98 -13.90 16.54
C PRO A 32 -15.33 -14.31 15.10
N ASP A 33 -14.54 -15.23 14.55
CA ASP A 33 -14.80 -15.97 13.30
C ASP A 33 -15.05 -15.14 12.02
N VAL A 34 -14.77 -13.83 12.04
CA VAL A 34 -14.74 -12.98 10.85
C VAL A 34 -13.34 -12.89 10.24
N TYR A 35 -13.25 -12.94 8.92
CA TYR A 35 -11.98 -12.91 8.18
C TYR A 35 -11.99 -11.80 7.12
N PRO A 36 -10.84 -11.13 6.85
CA PRO A 36 -10.79 -10.06 5.87
C PRO A 36 -11.10 -10.59 4.45
N ALA A 37 -12.04 -9.93 3.78
CA ALA A 37 -12.48 -10.21 2.43
C ALA A 37 -11.59 -9.44 1.43
N GLY A 38 -10.42 -10.02 1.17
CA GLY A 38 -9.32 -9.36 0.47
C GLY A 38 -8.35 -8.69 1.44
N ARG A 39 -7.37 -7.94 0.90
CA ARG A 39 -6.29 -7.32 1.70
C ARG A 39 -6.24 -5.81 1.47
N LEU A 40 -5.68 -5.11 2.44
CA LEU A 40 -5.28 -3.71 2.36
C LEU A 40 -3.92 -3.58 3.05
N ASP A 41 -2.95 -2.93 2.38
CA ASP A 41 -1.57 -2.86 2.89
C ASP A 41 -1.51 -2.08 4.22
N ALA A 42 -0.52 -2.39 5.05
CA ALA A 42 -0.36 -1.75 6.36
C ALA A 42 -0.01 -0.26 6.27
N ASP A 43 0.53 0.20 5.13
CA ASP A 43 0.77 1.61 4.81
C ASP A 43 -0.40 2.28 4.06
N SER A 44 -1.55 1.61 3.99
CA SER A 44 -2.77 2.10 3.33
C SER A 44 -3.92 2.13 4.34
N GLU A 45 -4.89 3.00 4.07
CA GLU A 45 -6.00 3.34 4.97
C GLU A 45 -7.37 3.07 4.32
N GLY A 46 -8.44 3.13 5.09
CA GLY A 46 -9.81 3.13 4.56
C GLY A 46 -10.47 1.75 4.51
N LEU A 47 -11.50 1.65 3.68
CA LEU A 47 -12.49 0.58 3.65
C LEU A 47 -11.84 -0.80 3.45
N LEU A 48 -11.97 -1.65 4.47
CA LEU A 48 -11.70 -3.08 4.43
C LEU A 48 -12.98 -3.83 4.81
N LEU A 49 -13.30 -4.88 4.05
CA LEU A 49 -14.44 -5.74 4.34
C LEU A 49 -13.99 -6.98 5.10
N LEU A 50 -14.82 -7.48 6.01
CA LEU A 50 -14.60 -8.72 6.74
C LEU A 50 -15.90 -9.53 6.78
N THR A 51 -15.82 -10.86 6.79
CA THR A 51 -16.99 -11.74 6.74
C THR A 51 -16.75 -13.07 7.44
N ASP A 52 -17.81 -13.66 8.00
CA ASP A 52 -17.85 -15.04 8.50
C ASP A 52 -18.00 -16.07 7.35
N ASP A 53 -18.67 -15.67 6.27
CA ASP A 53 -18.95 -16.49 5.09
C ASP A 53 -17.75 -16.54 4.12
N GLY A 54 -17.11 -17.72 4.02
CA GLY A 54 -16.00 -17.98 3.09
C GLY A 54 -16.37 -17.95 1.60
N VAL A 55 -17.64 -18.18 1.23
CA VAL A 55 -18.13 -18.04 -0.15
C VAL A 55 -18.22 -16.56 -0.52
N LEU A 56 -18.74 -15.74 0.40
CA LEU A 56 -18.73 -14.28 0.24
C LEU A 56 -17.30 -13.73 0.23
N GLN A 57 -16.43 -14.21 1.13
CA GLN A 57 -15.02 -13.83 1.19
C GLN A 57 -14.31 -14.09 -0.13
N ALA A 58 -14.46 -15.30 -0.68
CA ALA A 58 -13.89 -15.68 -1.96
C ALA A 58 -14.43 -14.80 -3.10
N ARG A 59 -15.74 -14.52 -3.12
CA ARG A 59 -16.36 -13.65 -4.13
C ARG A 59 -15.86 -12.20 -4.08
N ILE A 60 -15.68 -11.62 -2.90
CA ILE A 60 -15.16 -10.24 -2.77
C ILE A 60 -13.66 -10.19 -3.11
N ALA A 61 -12.90 -11.23 -2.77
CA ALA A 61 -11.47 -11.31 -3.00
C ALA A 61 -11.06 -11.72 -4.42
N ASP A 62 -11.91 -12.46 -5.15
CA ASP A 62 -11.63 -12.98 -6.49
C ASP A 62 -11.41 -11.84 -7.51
N PRO A 63 -10.20 -11.72 -8.11
CA PRO A 63 -9.92 -10.73 -9.14
C PRO A 63 -10.85 -10.79 -10.35
N ARG A 64 -11.53 -11.92 -10.61
CA ARG A 64 -12.45 -12.10 -11.74
C ARG A 64 -13.83 -11.50 -11.50
N GLN A 65 -14.21 -11.22 -10.25
CA GLN A 65 -15.52 -10.63 -9.91
C GLN A 65 -15.57 -9.12 -10.16
N LYS A 66 -14.43 -8.50 -10.51
CA LYS A 66 -14.31 -7.12 -11.03
C LYS A 66 -14.96 -6.01 -10.20
N LEU A 67 -15.15 -6.21 -8.88
CA LEU A 67 -15.64 -5.13 -8.01
C LEU A 67 -14.71 -3.92 -8.12
N ALA A 68 -15.29 -2.79 -8.54
CA ALA A 68 -14.60 -1.52 -8.60
C ALA A 68 -14.05 -1.16 -7.21
N LYS A 69 -12.81 -0.72 -7.15
CA LYS A 69 -12.16 -0.24 -5.92
C LYS A 69 -11.73 1.18 -6.16
N THR A 70 -12.34 2.11 -5.44
CA THR A 70 -12.07 3.53 -5.53
C THR A 70 -11.06 3.90 -4.46
N TYR A 71 -9.94 4.50 -4.89
CA TYR A 71 -8.85 4.93 -4.03
C TYR A 71 -8.65 6.43 -4.17
N LEU A 72 -8.45 7.10 -3.03
CA LEU A 72 -7.92 8.45 -3.00
C LEU A 72 -6.43 8.38 -2.71
N ALA A 73 -5.63 8.88 -3.64
CA ALA A 73 -4.17 8.82 -3.60
C ALA A 73 -3.58 10.24 -3.59
N GLN A 74 -2.92 10.60 -2.48
CA GLN A 74 -2.12 11.82 -2.40
C GLN A 74 -0.73 11.52 -2.96
N VAL A 75 -0.25 12.29 -3.93
CA VAL A 75 1.05 12.09 -4.60
C VAL A 75 2.00 13.26 -4.39
N GLU A 76 3.32 13.01 -4.49
CA GLU A 76 4.30 14.10 -4.69
C GLU A 76 4.13 14.68 -6.11
N GLY A 77 4.10 16.01 -6.23
CA GLY A 77 3.89 16.73 -7.49
C GLY A 77 2.42 16.92 -7.88
N VAL A 78 2.19 17.55 -9.03
CA VAL A 78 0.87 17.71 -9.67
C VAL A 78 0.89 16.95 -11.01
N PRO A 79 0.16 15.84 -11.13
CA PRO A 79 0.06 15.08 -12.39
C PRO A 79 -0.52 15.92 -13.52
N ASP A 80 0.13 15.88 -14.69
CA ASP A 80 -0.39 16.46 -15.92
C ASP A 80 -1.34 15.50 -16.66
N GLU A 81 -2.05 16.00 -17.67
CA GLU A 81 -3.00 15.19 -18.43
C GLU A 81 -2.32 14.04 -19.20
N ALA A 82 -1.02 14.16 -19.54
CA ALA A 82 -0.26 13.06 -20.13
C ALA A 82 -0.02 11.90 -19.14
N ALA A 83 0.30 12.21 -17.89
CA ALA A 83 0.39 11.23 -16.81
C ALA A 83 -0.97 10.59 -16.49
N LEU A 84 -2.06 11.38 -16.48
CA LEU A 84 -3.42 10.87 -16.28
C LEU A 84 -3.85 9.96 -17.44
N ALA A 85 -3.59 10.34 -18.69
CA ALA A 85 -3.87 9.51 -19.87
C ALA A 85 -3.12 8.16 -19.80
N ARG A 86 -1.85 8.17 -19.37
CA ARG A 86 -1.07 6.94 -19.12
C ARG A 86 -1.67 6.08 -18.00
N LEU A 87 -2.12 6.67 -16.89
CA LEU A 87 -2.81 5.94 -15.82
C LEU A 87 -4.11 5.28 -16.32
N ARG A 88 -4.87 5.98 -17.18
CA ARG A 88 -6.15 5.50 -17.71
C ARG A 88 -5.99 4.40 -18.76
N ALA A 89 -4.98 4.51 -19.63
CA ALA A 89 -4.72 3.54 -20.71
C ALA A 89 -4.28 2.15 -20.22
N GLY A 90 -3.68 2.09 -19.02
CA GLY A 90 -3.02 0.90 -18.49
C GLY A 90 -1.49 1.01 -18.60
N LEU A 91 -0.78 0.33 -17.71
CA LEU A 91 0.67 0.45 -17.53
C LEU A 91 1.34 -0.91 -17.43
N ASP A 92 2.52 -1.03 -18.05
CA ASP A 92 3.46 -2.10 -17.72
C ASP A 92 4.10 -1.81 -16.36
N LEU A 93 3.95 -2.73 -15.41
CA LEU A 93 4.60 -2.67 -14.10
C LEU A 93 5.69 -3.74 -13.93
N GLY A 94 6.09 -4.39 -15.02
CA GLY A 94 7.15 -5.38 -15.13
C GLY A 94 6.70 -6.83 -14.85
N ASP A 95 5.94 -7.04 -13.78
CA ASP A 95 5.34 -8.35 -13.43
C ASP A 95 3.95 -8.55 -14.05
N PHE A 96 3.25 -7.47 -14.41
CA PHE A 96 1.98 -7.52 -15.15
C PHE A 96 1.67 -6.17 -15.83
N GLN A 97 0.81 -6.24 -16.85
CA GLN A 97 0.14 -5.09 -17.46
C GLN A 97 -1.15 -4.78 -16.69
N THR A 98 -1.35 -3.55 -16.22
CA THR A 98 -2.60 -3.17 -15.57
C THR A 98 -3.74 -3.11 -16.58
N LEU A 99 -4.96 -3.40 -16.12
CA LEU A 99 -6.15 -3.04 -16.88
C LEU A 99 -6.28 -1.51 -17.01
N PRO A 100 -7.06 -1.01 -17.99
CA PRO A 100 -7.49 0.38 -18.01
C PRO A 100 -8.18 0.77 -16.70
N ALA A 101 -7.94 2.00 -16.27
CA ALA A 101 -8.40 2.53 -14.99
C ALA A 101 -9.09 3.89 -15.19
N GLN A 102 -9.82 4.34 -14.18
CA GLN A 102 -10.19 5.75 -14.09
C GLN A 102 -9.16 6.45 -13.21
N ALA A 103 -8.73 7.65 -13.61
CA ALA A 103 -7.82 8.50 -12.87
C ALA A 103 -8.19 9.97 -13.09
N THR A 104 -8.59 10.66 -12.04
CA THR A 104 -9.01 12.06 -12.05
C THR A 104 -8.26 12.85 -10.99
N LEU A 105 -7.92 14.10 -11.30
CA LEU A 105 -7.49 15.07 -10.30
C LEU A 105 -8.70 15.47 -9.45
N ILE A 106 -8.49 15.56 -8.15
CA ILE A 106 -9.47 16.07 -7.19
C ILE A 106 -8.75 16.99 -6.19
N ASP A 107 -9.52 17.87 -5.54
CA ASP A 107 -9.04 18.64 -4.39
C ASP A 107 -8.83 17.74 -3.16
N GLU A 108 -8.23 18.29 -2.09
CA GLU A 108 -8.12 17.56 -0.82
C GLU A 108 -9.52 17.28 -0.25
N PRO A 109 -9.91 16.02 0.00
CA PRO A 109 -11.29 15.72 0.41
C PRO A 109 -11.54 16.06 1.88
N ASP A 110 -12.49 16.97 2.12
CA ASP A 110 -12.84 17.49 3.46
C ASP A 110 -13.23 16.43 4.51
N PHE A 111 -13.70 15.26 4.06
CA PHE A 111 -14.11 14.16 4.95
C PHE A 111 -12.93 13.31 5.46
N LEU A 112 -11.69 13.55 5.00
CA LEU A 112 -10.54 12.79 5.44
C LEU A 112 -10.03 13.21 6.81
N TRP A 113 -9.77 12.22 7.65
CA TRP A 113 -9.13 12.39 8.95
C TRP A 113 -7.62 12.71 8.82
N PRO A 114 -7.03 13.39 9.82
CA PRO A 114 -5.58 13.50 9.96
C PRO A 114 -4.90 12.12 10.08
N ARG A 115 -3.75 11.92 9.43
CA ARG A 115 -3.00 10.66 9.51
C ARG A 115 -1.92 10.72 10.59
N THR A 116 -1.79 9.66 11.37
CA THR A 116 -0.69 9.45 12.33
C THR A 116 0.15 8.23 11.95
N PRO A 117 1.47 8.36 11.73
CA PRO A 117 2.20 9.62 11.51
C PRO A 117 1.73 10.35 10.23
N PRO A 118 1.96 11.68 10.11
CA PRO A 118 1.59 12.45 8.93
C PRO A 118 2.32 11.98 7.67
N ILE A 119 1.94 12.55 6.52
CA ILE A 119 2.75 12.38 5.29
C ILE A 119 4.11 13.05 5.43
N ARG A 120 5.08 12.58 4.64
CA ARG A 120 6.37 13.27 4.50
C ARG A 120 6.15 14.57 3.74
N PHE A 121 5.95 15.65 4.47
CA PHE A 121 5.84 16.99 3.88
C PHE A 121 7.21 17.50 3.40
N ARG A 122 7.22 18.20 2.26
CA ARG A 122 8.39 18.93 1.76
C ARG A 122 7.91 20.27 1.19
N ALA A 123 8.25 21.38 1.85
CA ALA A 123 7.73 22.70 1.48
C ALA A 123 7.99 23.13 0.02
N ALA A 124 9.03 22.59 -0.62
CA ALA A 124 9.40 22.89 -2.01
C ALA A 124 8.73 21.97 -3.05
N ILE A 125 7.95 20.96 -2.65
CA ILE A 125 7.27 20.03 -3.57
C ILE A 125 5.78 20.02 -3.25
N PRO A 126 4.89 20.46 -4.17
CA PRO A 126 3.45 20.41 -3.95
C PRO A 126 2.97 18.95 -3.87
N THR A 127 1.78 18.75 -3.31
CA THR A 127 1.10 17.45 -3.33
C THR A 127 -0.29 17.60 -3.93
N GLN A 128 -0.71 16.63 -4.73
CA GLN A 128 -2.03 16.61 -5.34
C GLN A 128 -2.77 15.34 -4.96
N TRP A 129 -4.11 15.42 -4.93
CA TRP A 129 -4.98 14.26 -4.77
C TRP A 129 -5.49 13.73 -6.11
N LEU A 130 -5.57 12.40 -6.21
CA LEU A 130 -6.15 11.66 -7.32
C LEU A 130 -7.27 10.74 -6.81
N GLU A 131 -8.42 10.70 -7.49
CA GLU A 131 -9.33 9.56 -7.39
C GLU A 131 -8.96 8.54 -8.48
N ILE A 132 -8.71 7.29 -8.07
CA ILE A 132 -8.30 6.19 -8.95
C ILE A 132 -9.25 5.01 -8.75
N VAL A 133 -9.91 4.57 -9.83
CA VAL A 133 -10.81 3.42 -9.82
C VAL A 133 -10.19 2.28 -10.62
N ILE A 134 -10.00 1.13 -9.96
CA ILE A 134 -9.49 -0.11 -10.59
C ILE A 134 -10.44 -1.28 -10.35
N HIS A 135 -10.50 -2.21 -11.31
CA HIS A 135 -11.31 -3.45 -11.23
C HIS A 135 -10.50 -4.68 -10.85
N GLU A 136 -9.23 -4.51 -10.49
CA GLU A 136 -8.31 -5.58 -10.08
C GLU A 136 -7.75 -5.31 -8.67
N GLY A 137 -6.64 -5.95 -8.29
CA GLY A 137 -6.18 -5.95 -6.90
C GLY A 137 -4.79 -6.53 -6.71
N LYS A 138 -3.86 -6.15 -7.57
CA LYS A 138 -2.48 -6.65 -7.55
C LYS A 138 -1.68 -5.97 -6.42
N ASN A 139 -0.61 -6.62 -5.98
CA ASN A 139 0.18 -6.13 -4.84
C ASN A 139 0.67 -4.68 -5.08
N ARG A 140 0.36 -3.78 -4.13
CA ARG A 140 0.74 -2.34 -4.16
C ARG A 140 0.34 -1.59 -5.44
N GLN A 141 -0.62 -2.09 -6.22
CA GLN A 141 -0.86 -1.66 -7.60
C GLN A 141 -0.96 -0.14 -7.78
N VAL A 142 -1.85 0.53 -7.06
CA VAL A 142 -2.04 1.99 -7.20
C VAL A 142 -0.74 2.76 -6.95
N ARG A 143 0.03 2.37 -5.93
CA ARG A 143 1.33 2.99 -5.60
C ARG A 143 2.40 2.75 -6.68
N ARG A 144 2.31 1.63 -7.40
CA ARG A 144 3.20 1.29 -8.53
C ARG A 144 2.80 2.06 -9.79
N MET A 145 1.50 2.17 -10.08
CA MET A 145 0.95 2.95 -11.19
C MET A 145 1.36 4.42 -11.11
N THR A 146 1.12 5.07 -9.96
CA THR A 146 1.44 6.49 -9.74
C THR A 146 2.95 6.76 -9.80
N ALA A 147 3.77 5.88 -9.23
CA ALA A 147 5.23 5.95 -9.36
C ALA A 147 5.71 5.77 -10.81
N ALA A 148 5.11 4.86 -11.59
CA ALA A 148 5.46 4.61 -13.00
C ALA A 148 5.08 5.76 -13.95
N VAL A 149 4.22 6.69 -13.52
CA VAL A 149 3.96 7.97 -14.21
C VAL A 149 4.74 9.15 -13.63
N GLY A 150 5.59 8.95 -12.61
CA GLY A 150 6.48 9.96 -12.05
C GLY A 150 6.00 10.65 -10.77
N TYR A 151 4.87 10.23 -10.19
CA TYR A 151 4.20 10.91 -9.07
C TYR A 151 3.99 9.95 -7.88
N PRO A 152 5.02 9.66 -7.04
CA PRO A 152 4.92 8.67 -5.98
C PRO A 152 3.84 8.97 -4.92
N THR A 153 3.06 7.95 -4.54
CA THR A 153 1.98 8.08 -3.55
C THR A 153 2.48 8.21 -2.10
N LEU A 154 2.16 9.34 -1.46
CA LEU A 154 2.41 9.65 -0.05
C LEU A 154 1.33 9.05 0.89
N ARG A 155 0.06 9.12 0.49
CA ARG A 155 -1.10 8.62 1.25
C ARG A 155 -2.05 7.89 0.31
N LEU A 156 -2.59 6.76 0.76
CA LEU A 156 -3.52 5.94 -0.03
C LEU A 156 -4.68 5.50 0.86
N VAL A 157 -5.88 5.96 0.53
CA VAL A 157 -7.13 5.64 1.23
C VAL A 157 -8.04 4.90 0.26
N ARG A 158 -8.43 3.66 0.55
CA ARG A 158 -9.50 3.01 -0.22
C ARG A 158 -10.84 3.50 0.31
N VAL A 159 -11.63 4.18 -0.52
CA VAL A 159 -12.94 4.72 -0.12
C VAL A 159 -14.09 3.88 -0.62
N GLY A 160 -13.95 3.22 -1.78
CA GLY A 160 -15.04 2.42 -2.39
C GLY A 160 -14.68 0.95 -2.62
N ILE A 161 -15.64 0.05 -2.44
CA ILE A 161 -15.62 -1.35 -2.91
C ILE A 161 -17.01 -1.71 -3.45
N GLY A 162 -17.13 -1.90 -4.76
CA GLY A 162 -18.44 -2.08 -5.40
C GLY A 162 -19.29 -0.83 -5.20
N ALA A 163 -20.53 -0.99 -4.72
CA ALA A 163 -21.42 0.10 -4.35
C ALA A 163 -21.27 0.59 -2.89
N LEU A 164 -20.41 -0.03 -2.06
CA LEU A 164 -20.11 0.49 -0.72
C LEU A 164 -19.09 1.62 -0.81
N ASP A 165 -19.38 2.74 -0.15
CA ASP A 165 -18.52 3.92 -0.12
C ASP A 165 -18.37 4.51 1.29
N LEU A 166 -17.13 4.73 1.71
CA LEU A 166 -16.76 5.26 3.01
C LEU A 166 -17.31 6.68 3.26
N ARG A 167 -17.49 7.48 2.19
CA ARG A 167 -18.13 8.81 2.23
C ARG A 167 -19.57 8.73 2.73
N GLN A 168 -20.27 7.63 2.42
CA GLN A 168 -21.67 7.40 2.79
C GLN A 168 -21.80 6.66 4.13
N LEU A 169 -20.84 5.76 4.43
CA LEU A 169 -20.82 5.03 5.70
C LEU A 169 -20.45 5.91 6.91
N GLY A 170 -19.73 7.02 6.70
CA GLY A 170 -19.41 7.99 7.77
C GLY A 170 -18.47 7.46 8.86
N LEU A 171 -17.81 6.32 8.64
CA LEU A 171 -16.94 5.66 9.62
C LEU A 171 -15.62 6.42 9.80
N ALA A 172 -15.32 6.84 11.04
CA ALA A 172 -13.99 7.32 11.43
C ALA A 172 -12.97 6.16 11.50
N PRO A 173 -11.65 6.43 11.52
CA PRO A 173 -10.63 5.38 11.59
C PRO A 173 -10.83 4.44 12.78
N GLY A 174 -10.77 3.14 12.52
CA GLY A 174 -10.97 2.10 13.53
C GLY A 174 -12.44 1.76 13.81
N GLN A 175 -13.37 2.62 13.39
CA GLN A 175 -14.80 2.30 13.43
C GLN A 175 -15.16 1.31 12.33
N TRP A 176 -16.13 0.48 12.68
CA TRP A 176 -16.74 -0.48 11.78
C TRP A 176 -18.24 -0.54 12.02
N GLN A 177 -18.96 -1.06 11.02
CA GLN A 177 -20.37 -1.42 11.14
C GLN A 177 -20.65 -2.68 10.34
N GLU A 178 -21.75 -3.36 10.67
CA GLU A 178 -22.33 -4.36 9.78
C GLU A 178 -23.00 -3.68 8.57
N VAL A 179 -22.95 -4.35 7.43
CA VAL A 179 -23.55 -3.93 6.16
C VAL A 179 -24.22 -5.13 5.49
N ALA A 180 -25.33 -4.89 4.79
CA ALA A 180 -25.98 -5.92 4.00
C ALA A 180 -25.08 -6.34 2.81
N PRO A 181 -24.83 -7.63 2.54
CA PRO A 181 -24.04 -8.08 1.39
C PRO A 181 -24.56 -7.58 0.02
N GLN A 182 -25.86 -7.28 -0.07
CA GLN A 182 -26.52 -6.71 -1.23
C GLN A 182 -26.02 -5.28 -1.53
N SER A 183 -25.60 -4.52 -0.51
CA SER A 183 -25.07 -3.17 -0.61
C SER A 183 -23.74 -3.08 -1.38
N LEU A 184 -23.09 -4.21 -1.67
CA LEU A 184 -21.94 -4.25 -2.57
C LEU A 184 -22.29 -4.05 -4.05
N GLY A 185 -23.58 -4.09 -4.42
CA GLY A 185 -24.03 -3.96 -5.81
C GLY A 185 -23.71 -5.18 -6.69
N MET A 186 -23.46 -6.34 -6.08
CA MET A 186 -23.10 -7.56 -6.80
C MET A 186 -24.33 -8.20 -7.46
N SER A 187 -24.34 -8.29 -8.78
CA SER A 187 -25.40 -8.98 -9.53
C SER A 187 -25.28 -10.51 -9.45
N GLY A 188 -26.40 -11.17 -9.12
CA GLY A 188 -26.55 -12.64 -9.17
C GLY A 188 -26.02 -13.43 -7.96
N PRO A 189 -26.48 -14.69 -7.78
CA PRO A 189 -25.99 -15.60 -6.74
C PRO A 189 -24.59 -16.16 -7.05
N ALA A 190 -23.84 -16.52 -6.01
CA ALA A 190 -22.47 -17.02 -6.12
C ALA A 190 -22.40 -18.43 -6.73
N ARG A 191 -22.37 -18.52 -8.06
CA ARG A 191 -22.13 -19.80 -8.77
C ARG A 191 -20.62 -20.06 -8.86
N GLY A 192 -20.13 -21.08 -8.13
CA GLY A 192 -18.84 -21.73 -8.44
C GLY A 192 -17.67 -21.53 -7.48
N ALA A 193 -17.86 -21.00 -6.26
CA ALA A 193 -16.79 -20.99 -5.25
C ALA A 193 -16.82 -22.28 -4.40
N THR A 194 -15.91 -23.20 -4.67
CA THR A 194 -15.74 -24.43 -3.85
C THR A 194 -15.21 -24.07 -2.47
N PRO A 195 -15.85 -24.48 -1.35
CA PRO A 195 -15.38 -24.12 -0.02
C PRO A 195 -14.00 -24.72 0.30
N VAL A 196 -13.00 -23.88 0.55
CA VAL A 196 -11.72 -24.31 1.11
C VAL A 196 -11.90 -24.53 2.61
N ARG A 197 -12.20 -25.78 2.99
CA ARG A 197 -12.35 -26.17 4.39
C ARG A 197 -10.99 -26.11 5.11
N PRO A 198 -10.85 -25.39 6.24
CA PRO A 198 -9.59 -25.36 6.98
C PRO A 198 -9.21 -26.77 7.45
N ARG A 199 -7.94 -27.15 7.23
CA ARG A 199 -7.43 -28.46 7.68
C ARG A 199 -7.29 -28.44 9.21
N PRO A 200 -7.88 -29.40 9.95
CA PRO A 200 -7.55 -29.56 11.36
C PRO A 200 -6.09 -30.00 11.50
N SER A 201 -5.38 -29.42 12.47
CA SER A 201 -4.02 -29.82 12.84
C SER A 201 -4.06 -31.19 13.53
N SER A 202 -3.77 -32.25 12.78
CA SER A 202 -3.63 -33.59 13.35
C SER A 202 -2.37 -33.66 14.22
N GLY A 203 -2.55 -33.67 15.55
CA GLY A 203 -1.46 -33.92 16.49
C GLY A 203 -0.83 -35.28 16.25
N GLY A 204 0.51 -35.33 16.21
CA GLY A 204 1.26 -36.57 16.01
C GLY A 204 1.25 -37.44 17.27
N ALA A 205 0.36 -38.43 17.32
CA ALA A 205 0.43 -39.52 18.28
C ALA A 205 1.37 -40.61 17.75
N ASN A 206 2.50 -40.81 18.42
CA ASN A 206 3.49 -41.83 18.09
C ASN A 206 3.02 -43.21 18.55
N SER A 207 2.94 -44.20 17.65
CA SER A 207 2.81 -45.62 18.00
C SER A 207 3.31 -46.47 16.84
N GLY A 208 4.37 -47.25 17.07
CA GLY A 208 5.02 -48.05 16.04
C GLY A 208 4.34 -49.39 15.78
N ARG A 209 4.58 -49.97 14.60
CA ARG A 209 4.50 -51.42 14.41
C ARG A 209 5.44 -51.90 13.31
N THR A 210 6.25 -52.90 13.66
CA THR A 210 7.20 -53.61 12.79
C THR A 210 6.50 -54.48 11.74
N LYS A 211 7.17 -54.74 10.61
CA LYS A 211 7.22 -56.06 9.92
C LYS A 211 8.39 -56.13 8.91
N PRO A 212 8.80 -57.34 8.44
CA PRO A 212 10.20 -57.62 8.09
C PRO A 212 10.52 -57.55 6.58
N GLY A 213 11.81 -57.63 6.27
CA GLY A 213 12.35 -57.41 4.92
C GLY A 213 12.37 -58.62 3.97
N ARG A 214 12.95 -58.38 2.80
CA ARG A 214 13.32 -59.35 1.76
C ARG A 214 14.60 -58.88 1.06
N THR A 215 15.39 -59.81 0.55
CA THR A 215 16.79 -59.61 0.16
C THR A 215 17.05 -59.70 -1.35
N SER A 216 17.93 -58.81 -1.84
CA SER A 216 18.93 -59.03 -2.92
C SER A 216 18.47 -59.21 -4.39
N PRO A 217 19.37 -59.10 -5.41
CA PRO A 217 20.70 -58.44 -5.46
C PRO A 217 21.05 -57.59 -6.72
N GLY A 218 21.82 -56.50 -6.54
CA GLY A 218 22.90 -55.97 -7.43
C GLY A 218 22.62 -55.53 -8.88
N PRO A 219 23.63 -55.03 -9.64
CA PRO A 219 25.02 -54.71 -9.24
C PRO A 219 25.59 -53.33 -9.70
N ALA A 220 26.82 -53.04 -9.23
CA ALA A 220 27.91 -52.26 -9.87
C ALA A 220 27.92 -50.70 -9.93
N ASN A 221 29.02 -50.19 -9.36
CA ASN A 221 29.71 -48.88 -9.41
C ASN A 221 30.20 -48.52 -10.87
N PRO A 222 30.90 -47.38 -11.19
CA PRO A 222 31.50 -46.37 -10.29
C PRO A 222 31.52 -44.87 -10.71
N GLY A 223 31.75 -44.01 -9.71
CA GLY A 223 32.95 -43.14 -9.73
C GLY A 223 32.81 -41.61 -9.89
N ARG A 224 33.87 -40.93 -9.39
CA ARG A 224 34.25 -39.50 -9.49
C ARG A 224 33.44 -38.49 -8.66
N THR A 225 33.97 -37.90 -7.58
CA THR A 225 35.14 -36.98 -7.42
C THR A 225 34.96 -35.64 -8.12
N GLY A 226 34.82 -34.56 -7.35
CA GLY A 226 34.65 -33.20 -7.88
C GLY A 226 34.63 -32.12 -6.79
N THR A 227 35.71 -31.99 -6.03
CA THR A 227 35.93 -30.86 -5.12
C THR A 227 36.04 -29.53 -5.88
N SER A 228 35.42 -28.47 -5.37
CA SER A 228 35.85 -27.08 -5.61
C SER A 228 35.48 -26.21 -4.41
N PRO A 229 36.32 -25.24 -4.01
CA PRO A 229 36.28 -24.67 -2.66
C PRO A 229 35.50 -23.34 -2.58
N GLU A 230 35.00 -23.05 -1.38
CA GLU A 230 34.68 -21.69 -0.95
C GLU A 230 35.94 -20.80 -1.02
N ASN A 231 35.76 -19.53 -1.36
CA ASN A 231 36.82 -18.54 -1.28
C ASN A 231 36.31 -17.33 -0.50
N ALA A 232 36.81 -17.15 0.71
CA ALA A 232 36.46 -16.07 1.61
C ALA A 232 37.74 -15.48 2.24
N GLY A 233 37.93 -14.17 2.14
CA GLY A 233 38.88 -13.46 3.01
C GLY A 233 39.60 -12.27 2.35
N PRO A 234 40.03 -11.26 3.14
CA PRO A 234 40.08 -9.88 2.64
C PRO A 234 41.39 -9.10 2.89
N GLY A 235 41.50 -7.91 2.27
CA GLY A 235 42.46 -6.87 2.62
C GLY A 235 42.69 -5.84 1.51
N LYS A 236 43.32 -4.68 1.74
CA LYS A 236 43.51 -3.88 2.98
C LYS A 236 44.13 -2.51 2.59
N ALA A 237 43.54 -1.38 3.03
CA ALA A 237 44.18 -0.05 3.11
C ALA A 237 44.66 0.59 1.75
N ARG A 238 45.15 1.84 1.60
CA ARG A 238 45.45 2.97 2.52
C ARG A 238 45.70 4.28 1.71
N ARG A 239 45.22 5.46 2.16
CA ARG A 239 45.83 6.83 1.95
C ARG A 239 46.03 7.28 0.46
N THR A 240 46.39 8.49 0.01
CA THR A 240 46.55 9.92 0.46
C THR A 240 46.53 10.80 -0.84
N ASP A 241 46.50 12.14 -0.90
CA ASP A 241 46.64 13.24 0.08
C ASP A 241 45.82 14.50 -0.36
N ALA A 242 46.16 15.71 0.13
CA ALA A 242 45.51 17.00 -0.14
C ALA A 242 46.18 17.89 -1.23
N GLY A 243 45.52 18.98 -1.62
CA GLY A 243 46.20 20.30 -1.60
C GLY A 243 46.01 21.30 -2.76
N ARG A 244 45.81 22.57 -2.35
CA ARG A 244 46.17 23.85 -3.03
C ARG A 244 45.29 24.35 -4.21
N THR A 245 44.53 25.46 -4.04
CA THR A 245 44.88 26.93 -4.15
C THR A 245 45.09 27.41 -5.60
N ASN A 246 44.85 28.65 -6.03
CA ASN A 246 44.71 29.95 -5.34
C ASN A 246 44.02 31.01 -6.24
N THR A 247 43.67 32.19 -5.69
CA THR A 247 43.51 33.54 -6.36
C THR A 247 42.54 33.67 -7.56
N GLY A 248 41.83 34.77 -7.80
CA GLY A 248 41.67 36.12 -7.24
C GLY A 248 40.71 36.88 -8.22
N ARG A 249 40.46 38.20 -8.21
CA ARG A 249 40.67 39.35 -7.31
C ARG A 249 39.89 40.54 -7.97
N THR A 250 39.28 41.45 -7.19
CA THR A 250 38.70 42.76 -7.68
C THR A 250 37.53 42.68 -8.70
N ASN A 251 36.69 43.70 -8.93
CA ASN A 251 36.74 45.10 -8.48
C ASN A 251 35.35 45.72 -8.19
N ALA A 252 35.41 46.85 -7.49
CA ALA A 252 34.35 47.74 -7.04
C ALA A 252 33.48 48.39 -8.14
N GLY A 253 32.27 48.85 -7.76
CA GLY A 253 31.29 49.44 -8.68
C GLY A 253 30.16 50.26 -8.03
N ARG A 254 30.52 51.33 -7.31
CA ARG A 254 29.71 52.57 -7.04
C ARG A 254 28.25 52.42 -6.56
N ASN A 255 28.02 52.74 -5.28
CA ASN A 255 26.88 53.58 -4.86
C ASN A 255 27.28 55.05 -4.99
N ASP A 256 26.35 55.96 -5.36
CA ASP A 256 26.18 57.21 -4.60
C ASP A 256 24.85 57.93 -4.92
N SER A 257 24.33 58.67 -3.93
CA SER A 257 23.37 59.79 -4.05
C SER A 257 21.93 59.47 -4.55
N ASP A 258 20.84 60.08 -4.08
CA ASP A 258 20.67 61.12 -3.06
C ASP A 258 19.19 61.25 -2.61
N ARG A 259 18.93 61.91 -1.46
CA ARG A 259 17.72 62.73 -1.12
C ARG A 259 16.28 62.12 -1.18
N THR A 260 15.30 62.45 -0.32
CA THR A 260 15.22 63.24 0.94
C THR A 260 13.87 62.96 1.65
N ALA A 261 13.79 63.19 2.98
CA ALA A 261 12.62 63.59 3.80
C ALA A 261 11.25 62.84 3.66
N GLY A 262 10.44 62.61 4.70
CA GLY A 262 10.50 62.94 6.13
C GLY A 262 9.10 62.71 6.75
N PRO A 263 8.94 62.22 8.01
CA PRO A 263 7.64 61.72 8.50
C PRO A 263 6.77 62.81 9.15
N SER A 264 5.48 62.88 8.78
CA SER A 264 4.49 63.75 9.45
C SER A 264 3.50 62.97 10.32
N ARG A 265 3.65 63.11 11.65
CA ARG A 265 2.63 62.72 12.64
C ARG A 265 1.57 63.83 12.79
N ARG A 266 0.29 63.50 12.67
CA ARG A 266 -0.84 64.16 13.39
C ARG A 266 -1.87 63.08 13.74
N ARG A 267 -2.03 62.70 15.03
CA ARG A 267 -2.84 63.33 16.09
C ARG A 267 -4.36 63.23 15.86
N ARG A 268 -5.02 62.38 16.67
CA ARG A 268 -6.42 62.59 17.14
C ARG A 268 -6.50 63.94 17.90
N PRO A 269 -7.68 64.57 18.03
CA PRO A 269 -8.63 64.25 19.11
C PRO A 269 -10.11 64.23 18.67
N GLY A 270 -10.99 63.75 19.54
CA GLY A 270 -12.43 63.55 19.30
C GLY A 270 -12.84 62.18 19.83
#